data_AF-A0A355FIC1-F1
#
_entry.id   AF-A0A355FIC1-F1
#
_cell.length_a   1.000
_cell.length_b   1.000
_cell.length_c   1.000
_cell.angle_alpha   90.00
_cell.angle_beta   90.00
_cell.angle_gamma   90.00
#
_symmetry.space_group_name_H-M   'P 1'
#
loop_
_entity.id
_entity.type
_entity.pdbx_description
1 polymer ?
#
loop_
_entity_poly.entity_id
_entity_poly.type
_entity_poly.pdbx_seq_one_letter_code
_entity_poly.pdbx_strand_id
1 'polypeptide(L)'
;MLMTQASWQPPYMHVNVLGGFGVLNADGEWNDSRGSLFAELILQYGKQLNEKEYEERGIAALKSAFVMMYCPENPQTKRQWEKVWPFFGPEDYGFTMENYGHGGRTSPEGEGMGEFTIYDWGNGAAAEAYNRIRDRWKID
;
A
#
# COMPACT_ATOMS: atom_id res chain seq x y z
N MET A 1 0.55 -6.76 17.11
CA MET A 1 1.34 -6.50 15.88
C MET A 1 0.66 -5.55 14.89
N LEU A 2 -0.51 -4.99 15.19
CA LEU A 2 -1.32 -4.26 14.20
C LEU A 2 -1.49 -2.76 14.52
N MET A 3 -0.80 -2.25 15.54
CA MET A 3 -0.98 -0.88 16.07
C MET A 3 -0.68 0.21 15.04
N THR A 4 0.10 -0.11 14.00
CA THR A 4 0.48 0.84 12.94
C THR A 4 -0.27 0.62 11.62
N GLN A 5 -1.26 -0.29 11.61
CA GLN A 5 -2.13 -0.50 10.45
C GLN A 5 -3.35 0.42 10.51
N ALA A 6 -3.59 1.13 9.42
CA ALA A 6 -4.79 1.94 9.24
C ALA A 6 -6.05 1.07 9.21
N SER A 7 -6.94 1.23 10.20
CA SER A 7 -8.25 0.58 10.25
C SER A 7 -9.39 1.46 9.69
N TRP A 8 -9.07 2.66 9.23
CA TRP A 8 -10.02 3.64 8.71
C TRP A 8 -9.33 4.53 7.66
N GLN A 9 -10.11 5.31 6.91
CA GLN A 9 -9.61 6.28 5.93
C GLN A 9 -9.63 7.70 6.54
N PRO A 10 -8.48 8.31 6.83
CA PRO A 10 -8.44 9.69 7.30
C PRO A 10 -8.95 10.68 6.24
N PRO A 11 -9.77 11.68 6.61
CA PRO A 11 -10.35 12.64 5.66
C PRO A 11 -9.32 13.58 5.05
N TYR A 12 -8.14 13.70 5.67
CA TYR A 12 -7.00 14.48 5.19
C TYR A 12 -6.03 13.66 4.32
N MET A 13 -6.33 12.38 4.04
CA MET A 13 -5.53 11.55 3.14
C MET A 13 -6.17 11.54 1.74
N HIS A 14 -5.38 11.89 0.72
CA HIS A 14 -5.87 12.08 -0.65
C HIS A 14 -5.62 10.88 -1.58
N VAL A 15 -5.15 9.77 -1.01
CA VAL A 15 -5.14 8.42 -1.60
C VAL A 15 -5.84 7.45 -0.63
N ASN A 16 -6.21 6.25 -1.08
CA ASN A 16 -6.75 5.25 -0.17
C ASN A 16 -5.64 4.74 0.75
N VAL A 17 -5.84 4.73 2.07
CA VAL A 17 -4.83 4.26 3.04
C VAL A 17 -5.33 3.15 3.95
N LEU A 18 -6.59 2.74 3.82
CA LEU A 18 -7.16 1.64 4.60
C LEU A 18 -6.34 0.36 4.42
N GLY A 19 -5.97 -0.28 5.53
CA GLY A 19 -5.12 -1.47 5.54
C GLY A 19 -3.64 -1.19 5.34
N GLY A 20 -3.27 0.04 4.98
CA GLY A 20 -1.89 0.50 4.85
C GLY A 20 -1.17 0.53 6.21
N PHE A 21 0.14 0.37 6.16
CA PHE A 21 1.00 0.50 7.33
C PHE A 21 1.74 1.83 7.29
N GLY A 22 1.82 2.47 8.46
CA GLY A 22 2.96 3.31 8.79
C GLY A 22 4.05 2.44 9.41
N VAL A 23 5.29 2.80 9.16
CA VAL A 23 6.46 2.06 9.63
C VAL A 23 7.50 3.08 10.03
N LEU A 24 8.19 2.80 11.14
CA LEU A 24 9.07 3.74 11.88
C LEU A 24 8.30 4.74 12.75
N ASN A 25 8.89 5.08 13.90
CA ASN A 25 8.22 5.84 14.97
C ASN A 25 8.10 7.36 14.69
N ALA A 26 8.85 7.88 13.72
CA ALA A 26 8.93 9.31 13.40
C ALA A 26 8.73 9.58 11.91
N ASP A 27 8.37 8.56 11.15
CA ASP A 27 8.11 8.64 9.73
C ASP A 27 6.63 8.95 9.51
N GLY A 28 6.34 9.91 8.63
CA GLY A 28 4.99 10.31 8.27
C GLY A 28 4.31 9.37 7.28
N GLU A 29 5.02 8.33 6.81
CA GLU A 29 4.59 7.41 5.76
C GLU A 29 3.29 6.66 6.02
N TRP A 30 2.50 6.54 4.95
CA TRP A 30 1.33 5.68 4.82
C TRP A 30 1.45 4.81 3.57
N ASN A 31 0.82 3.63 3.62
CA ASN A 31 0.89 2.61 2.56
C ASN A 31 2.32 2.15 2.26
N ASP A 32 3.11 1.95 3.30
CA ASP A 32 4.47 1.50 3.10
C ASP A 32 4.56 0.12 2.45
N SER A 33 5.52 -0.02 1.54
CA SER A 33 5.76 -1.23 0.77
C SER A 33 5.99 -2.48 1.64
N ARG A 34 6.61 -2.33 2.82
CA ARG A 34 6.87 -3.39 3.81
C ARG A 34 5.57 -3.98 4.35
N GLY A 35 4.45 -3.26 4.26
CA GLY A 35 3.12 -3.79 4.59
C GLY A 35 2.78 -5.07 3.81
N SER A 36 3.21 -5.18 2.55
CA SER A 36 3.03 -6.39 1.74
C SER A 36 3.78 -7.60 2.31
N LEU A 37 4.98 -7.39 2.88
CA LEU A 37 5.80 -8.43 3.49
C LEU A 37 5.16 -8.98 4.77
N PHE A 38 4.41 -8.14 5.49
CA PHE A 38 3.70 -8.55 6.70
C PHE A 38 2.39 -9.29 6.42
N ALA A 39 1.78 -9.10 5.25
CA ALA A 39 0.44 -9.61 4.92
C ALA A 39 0.31 -11.12 5.15
N GLU A 40 1.27 -11.90 4.63
CA GLU A 40 1.25 -13.35 4.77
C GLU A 40 1.42 -13.80 6.23
N LEU A 41 2.31 -13.14 6.97
CA LEU A 41 2.54 -13.46 8.38
C LEU A 41 1.29 -13.19 9.22
N ILE A 42 0.62 -12.05 8.98
CA ILE A 42 -0.62 -11.69 9.65
C ILE A 42 -1.72 -12.72 9.35
N LEU A 43 -1.84 -13.17 8.10
CA LEU A 43 -2.77 -14.23 7.70
C LEU A 43 -2.46 -15.57 8.38
N GLN A 44 -1.18 -15.94 8.47
CA GLN A 44 -0.76 -17.14 9.21
C GLN A 44 -1.14 -17.06 10.69
N TYR A 45 -0.97 -15.89 11.32
CA TYR A 45 -1.42 -15.69 12.70
C TYR A 45 -2.94 -15.80 12.84
N GLY A 46 -3.72 -15.24 11.90
CA GLY A 46 -5.17 -15.39 11.89
C GLY A 46 -5.60 -16.86 11.87
N LYS A 47 -4.99 -17.67 11.00
CA LYS A 47 -5.24 -19.12 10.94
C LYS A 47 -4.80 -19.85 12.21
N GLN A 48 -3.60 -19.56 12.70
CA GLN A 48 -3.02 -20.25 13.87
C GLN A 48 -3.78 -19.94 15.17
N LEU A 49 -4.28 -18.71 15.31
CA LEU A 49 -5.00 -18.24 16.48
C LEU A 49 -6.53 -18.39 16.35
N ASN A 50 -7.01 -18.81 15.18
CA ASN A 50 -8.42 -18.82 14.81
C ASN A 50 -9.08 -17.44 15.01
N GLU A 51 -8.37 -16.38 14.61
CA GLU A 51 -8.78 -14.99 14.77
C GLU A 51 -9.06 -14.35 13.40
N LYS A 52 -10.35 -14.07 13.15
CA LYS A 52 -10.82 -13.56 11.86
C LYS A 52 -10.32 -12.15 11.58
N GLU A 53 -10.18 -11.31 12.62
CA GLU A 53 -9.68 -9.94 12.45
C GLU A 53 -8.29 -9.94 11.79
N TYR A 54 -7.42 -10.89 12.16
CA TYR A 54 -6.09 -11.00 11.57
C TYR A 54 -6.17 -11.43 10.11
N GLU A 55 -7.08 -12.34 9.75
CA GLU A 55 -7.27 -12.70 8.34
C GLU A 55 -7.71 -11.49 7.50
N GLU A 56 -8.71 -10.75 7.97
CA GLU A 56 -9.22 -9.56 7.29
C GLU A 56 -8.13 -8.48 7.16
N ARG A 57 -7.33 -8.29 8.21
CA ARG A 57 -6.22 -7.32 8.23
C ARG A 57 -5.06 -7.70 7.33
N GLY A 58 -4.72 -8.98 7.22
CA GLY A 58 -3.68 -9.43 6.30
C GLY A 58 -4.12 -9.28 4.84
N ILE A 59 -5.39 -9.54 4.52
CA ILE A 59 -5.95 -9.23 3.19
C ILE A 59 -5.93 -7.71 2.93
N ALA A 60 -6.31 -6.90 3.92
CA ALA A 60 -6.28 -5.45 3.79
C ALA A 60 -4.86 -4.90 3.55
N ALA A 61 -3.86 -5.47 4.23
CA ALA A 61 -2.44 -5.15 4.03
C ALA A 61 -1.95 -5.47 2.62
N LEU A 62 -2.38 -6.61 2.08
CA LEU A 62 -2.04 -6.99 0.71
C LEU A 62 -2.68 -6.06 -0.33
N LYS A 63 -3.96 -5.70 -0.12
CA LYS A 63 -4.68 -4.79 -1.01
C LYS A 63 -4.09 -3.38 -0.99
N SER A 64 -3.74 -2.85 0.18
CA SER A 64 -3.18 -1.50 0.32
C SER A 64 -1.85 -1.36 -0.41
N ALA A 65 -1.06 -2.42 -0.51
CA ALA A 65 0.21 -2.44 -1.23
C ALA A 65 0.08 -2.17 -2.75
N PHE A 66 -1.11 -2.37 -3.33
CA PHE A 66 -1.38 -2.06 -4.74
C PHE A 66 -1.97 -0.67 -4.96
N VAL A 67 -2.39 0.03 -3.90
CA VAL A 67 -3.14 1.30 -4.04
C VAL A 67 -2.28 2.43 -4.61
N MET A 68 -0.98 2.43 -4.30
CA MET A 68 -0.06 3.47 -4.78
C MET A 68 0.39 3.25 -6.23
N MET A 69 -0.01 2.13 -6.85
CA MET A 69 0.30 1.84 -8.25
C MET A 69 -0.41 2.81 -9.19
N TYR A 70 0.37 3.41 -10.09
CA TYR A 70 -0.12 4.24 -11.16
C TYR A 70 -0.79 3.35 -12.22
N CYS A 71 -2.13 3.29 -12.17
CA CYS A 71 -2.94 2.56 -13.14
C CYS A 71 -4.40 3.05 -13.15
N PRO A 72 -5.19 2.75 -14.20
CA PRO A 72 -6.61 3.13 -14.28
C PRO A 72 -7.49 2.60 -13.14
N GLU A 73 -7.14 1.44 -12.58
CA GLU A 73 -7.85 0.77 -11.48
C GLU A 73 -7.73 1.53 -10.15
N ASN A 74 -6.74 2.42 -10.02
CA ASN A 74 -6.54 3.29 -8.88
C ASN A 74 -6.85 4.77 -9.22
N PRO A 75 -8.10 5.14 -9.54
CA PRO A 75 -8.42 6.45 -10.12
C PRO A 75 -8.08 7.63 -9.20
N GLN A 76 -8.11 7.43 -7.88
CA GLN A 76 -7.76 8.47 -6.92
C GLN A 76 -6.24 8.71 -6.87
N THR A 77 -5.46 7.63 -6.70
CA THR A 77 -3.99 7.69 -6.71
C THR A 77 -3.46 8.18 -8.05
N LYS A 78 -4.01 7.67 -9.16
CA LYS A 78 -3.67 8.09 -10.52
C LYS A 78 -3.75 9.60 -10.70
N ARG A 79 -4.84 10.23 -10.23
CA ARG A 79 -5.00 11.69 -10.28
C ARG A 79 -3.96 12.44 -9.46
N GLN A 80 -3.54 11.90 -8.32
CA GLN A 80 -2.49 12.53 -7.50
C GLN A 80 -1.13 12.40 -8.19
N TRP A 81 -0.82 11.24 -8.77
CA TRP A 81 0.39 11.06 -9.58
C TRP A 81 0.45 12.05 -10.74
N GLU A 82 -0.62 12.19 -11.52
CA GLU A 82 -0.65 13.10 -12.69
C GLU A 82 -0.55 14.58 -12.32
N LYS A 83 -0.91 14.95 -11.09
CA LYS A 83 -0.71 16.32 -10.59
C LYS A 83 0.76 16.62 -10.31
N VAL A 84 1.50 15.66 -9.76
CA VAL A 84 2.90 15.85 -9.34
C VAL A 84 3.87 15.53 -10.49
N TRP A 85 3.58 14.47 -11.24
CA TRP A 85 4.39 13.95 -12.35
C TRP A 85 3.58 14.01 -13.66
N PRO A 86 3.43 15.20 -14.28
CA PRO A 86 2.56 15.40 -15.45
C PRO A 86 3.04 14.71 -16.73
N PHE A 87 4.23 14.09 -16.70
CA PHE A 87 4.78 13.31 -17.79
C PHE A 87 4.38 11.83 -17.75
N PHE A 88 3.73 11.36 -16.67
CA PHE A 88 3.22 9.99 -16.61
C PHE A 88 2.14 9.74 -17.66
N GLY A 89 2.25 8.61 -18.35
CA GLY A 89 1.32 8.16 -19.38
C GLY A 89 1.01 6.66 -19.30
N PRO A 90 0.17 6.14 -20.21
CA PRO A 90 -0.18 4.72 -20.23
C PRO A 90 1.02 3.75 -20.24
N GLU A 91 2.15 4.18 -20.77
CA GLU A 91 3.41 3.44 -20.79
C GLU A 91 4.01 3.22 -19.39
N ASP A 92 3.65 4.06 -18.42
CA ASP A 92 4.09 3.98 -17.02
C ASP A 92 3.12 3.16 -16.15
N TYR A 93 2.07 2.57 -16.72
CA TYR A 93 1.13 1.79 -15.94
C TYR A 93 1.78 0.59 -15.25
N GLY A 94 1.39 0.37 -13.99
CA GLY A 94 1.97 -0.64 -13.11
C GLY A 94 3.14 -0.14 -12.28
N PHE A 95 3.61 1.08 -12.53
CA PHE A 95 4.66 1.73 -11.76
C PHE A 95 4.17 2.19 -10.38
N THR A 96 5.04 2.11 -9.37
CA THR A 96 4.82 2.67 -8.03
C THR A 96 6.11 3.36 -7.56
N MET A 97 5.98 4.62 -7.12
CA MET A 97 7.01 5.33 -6.36
C MET A 97 6.81 5.11 -4.86
N GLU A 98 7.69 5.68 -4.04
CA GLU A 98 7.59 5.71 -2.58
C GLU A 98 6.16 6.06 -2.10
N ASN A 99 5.90 5.62 -0.88
CA ASN A 99 4.65 5.71 -0.16
C ASN A 99 4.15 7.14 0.02
N TYR A 100 2.97 7.24 0.61
CA TYR A 100 2.28 8.52 0.73
C TYR A 100 2.62 9.24 2.05
N GLY A 101 2.97 10.52 1.96
CA GLY A 101 3.06 11.41 3.12
C GLY A 101 4.35 11.32 3.94
N HIS A 102 5.45 10.80 3.39
CA HIS A 102 6.74 10.64 4.09
C HIS A 102 7.22 11.92 4.82
N GLY A 103 7.03 13.10 4.22
CA GLY A 103 7.32 14.39 4.84
C GLY A 103 6.36 14.83 5.97
N GLY A 104 5.42 13.98 6.39
CA GLY A 104 4.41 14.29 7.40
C GLY A 104 3.30 15.26 6.95
N ARG A 105 3.24 15.54 5.65
CA ARG A 105 2.31 16.50 5.03
C ARG A 105 1.63 15.88 3.83
N THR A 106 0.38 16.27 3.64
CA THR A 106 -0.47 15.76 2.55
C THR A 106 -1.38 16.89 2.07
N SER A 107 -1.68 16.91 0.77
CA SER A 107 -2.60 17.90 0.22
C SER A 107 -3.37 17.37 -0.99
N PRO A 108 -4.55 17.96 -1.31
CA PRO A 108 -5.26 17.57 -2.51
C PRO A 108 -4.52 17.96 -3.79
N GLU A 109 -3.53 18.86 -3.71
CA GLU A 109 -2.65 19.31 -4.80
C GLU A 109 -1.50 18.34 -5.13
N GLY A 110 -1.36 17.24 -4.39
CA GLY A 110 -0.31 16.23 -4.65
C GLY A 110 0.82 16.22 -3.62
N GLU A 111 0.80 17.09 -2.61
CA GLU A 111 1.76 16.97 -1.50
C GLU A 111 1.58 15.60 -0.84
N GLY A 112 2.69 14.89 -0.64
CA GLY A 112 2.73 13.54 -0.08
C GLY A 112 2.94 12.44 -1.12
N MET A 113 2.89 12.71 -2.42
CA MET A 113 3.27 11.69 -3.42
C MET A 113 4.79 11.48 -3.41
N GLY A 114 5.23 10.21 -3.40
CA GLY A 114 6.65 9.85 -3.40
C GLY A 114 7.40 10.27 -4.67
N GLU A 115 8.73 10.35 -4.56
CA GLU A 115 9.58 10.90 -5.64
C GLU A 115 10.61 9.92 -6.21
N PHE A 116 10.80 8.76 -5.56
CA PHE A 116 11.73 7.74 -6.04
C PHE A 116 11.11 6.35 -6.00
N THR A 117 11.72 5.41 -6.71
CA THR A 117 11.41 3.99 -6.62
C THR A 117 12.68 3.17 -6.72
N ILE A 118 12.63 1.91 -6.30
CA ILE A 118 13.67 0.90 -6.51
C ILE A 118 13.00 -0.39 -6.99
N TYR A 119 13.78 -1.29 -7.61
CA TYR A 119 13.25 -2.46 -8.34
C TYR A 119 12.31 -3.34 -7.52
N ASP A 120 12.60 -3.50 -6.23
CA ASP A 120 11.86 -4.33 -5.28
C ASP A 120 10.78 -3.57 -4.49
N TRP A 121 10.67 -2.25 -4.66
CA TRP A 121 9.70 -1.43 -3.92
C TRP A 121 8.28 -1.54 -4.47
N GLY A 122 7.30 -1.35 -3.60
CA GLY A 122 5.89 -1.18 -3.96
C GLY A 122 5.29 -2.39 -4.68
N ASN A 123 4.95 -2.22 -5.96
CA ASN A 123 4.20 -3.20 -6.76
C ASN A 123 4.95 -4.52 -6.96
N GLY A 124 6.30 -4.51 -7.00
CA GLY A 124 7.11 -5.72 -7.10
C GLY A 124 6.95 -6.62 -5.87
N ALA A 125 7.18 -6.07 -4.67
CA ALA A 125 6.95 -6.76 -3.40
C ALA A 125 5.49 -7.18 -3.22
N ALA A 126 4.54 -6.33 -3.62
CA ALA A 126 3.12 -6.65 -3.55
C ALA A 126 2.75 -7.85 -4.44
N ALA A 127 3.26 -7.89 -5.67
CA ALA A 127 3.03 -8.99 -6.61
C ALA A 127 3.68 -10.30 -6.14
N GLU A 128 4.90 -10.23 -5.60
CA GLU A 128 5.56 -11.40 -5.00
C GLU A 128 4.76 -11.94 -3.82
N ALA A 129 4.37 -11.08 -2.88
CA ALA A 129 3.58 -11.44 -1.71
C ALA A 129 2.24 -12.06 -2.11
N TYR A 130 1.53 -11.46 -3.07
CA TYR A 130 0.27 -12.01 -3.59
C TYR A 130 0.48 -13.41 -4.16
N ASN A 131 1.48 -13.61 -5.03
CA ASN A 131 1.72 -14.92 -5.65
C ASN A 131 2.11 -15.98 -4.62
N ARG A 132 2.92 -15.63 -3.61
CA ARG A 132 3.31 -16.53 -2.53
C ARG A 132 2.12 -16.93 -1.65
N ILE A 133 1.30 -15.95 -1.28
CA ILE A 133 0.04 -16.15 -0.54
C ILE A 133 -0.92 -17.06 -1.32
N ARG A 134 -1.10 -16.76 -2.61
CA ARG A 134 -1.93 -17.51 -3.54
C ARG A 134 -1.47 -18.96 -3.64
N ASP A 135 -0.17 -19.19 -3.80
CA ASP A 135 0.39 -20.53 -3.91
C ASP A 135 0.24 -21.33 -2.60
N ARG A 136 0.47 -20.70 -1.45
CA ARG A 136 0.35 -21.34 -0.14
C ARG A 136 -1.09 -21.78 0.16
N TRP A 137 -2.07 -20.92 -0.11
CA TRP A 137 -3.46 -21.16 0.32
C TRP A 137 -4.42 -21.52 -0.80
N LYS A 138 -3.98 -21.54 -2.06
CA LYS A 138 -4.77 -21.92 -3.24
C LYS A 138 -6.08 -21.13 -3.36
N ILE A 139 -6.01 -19.84 -3.06
CA ILE A 139 -7.09 -18.86 -3.21
C ILE A 139 -6.93 -18.16 -4.56
N ASP A 140 -8.03 -17.77 -5.22
CA ASP A 140 -8.01 -16.93 -6.42
C ASP A 140 -8.10 -15.43 -6.07
#